data_AF-Q3Y0J8-F1
#
_entry.id   AF-Q3Y0J8-F1
#
_cell.length_a   1.000
_cell.length_b   1.000
_cell.length_c   1.000
_cell.angle_alpha   90.00
_cell.angle_beta   90.00
_cell.angle_gamma   90.00
#
_symmetry.space_group_name_H-M   'P 1'
#
loop_
_entity.id
_entity.type
_entity.pdbx_description
1 polymer ?
#
loop_
_entity_poly.entity_id
_entity_poly.type
_entity_poly.pdbx_seq_one_letter_code
_entity_poly.pdbx_strand_id
1 'polypeptide(L)'
;MYKAYELDFTNADLNAFSSSSQSYTHVVNQIDHNQKSINKRIENLFESENDLVDYYSKDSKILDADEIIKDWFPTIKADIFISHSHADEKLAIRFASWLFENFGLTAFIDSSVWGYSSDLLKKIDQKYCYKEQTKTYDYDKRNVTTSHVHMMLSTALNNMIDSTECLFFLNTPNSISLSNEITNEQKFTYSPWLYSELTTASIVEKKNPRLESNPQMSTEDVRSIIKHYSSQENLQIKYSLNLSELTYLRKADLKKWALDAVECTKGSNTLDILYKNTIFTNL
;
A
#
# COMPACT_ATOMS: atom_id res chain seq x y z
N MET A 1 -8.87 -8.08 6.00
CA MET A 1 -7.71 -7.93 6.92
C MET A 1 -8.05 -8.41 8.34
N TYR A 2 -7.14 -9.03 9.10
CA TYR A 2 -7.39 -9.48 10.49
C TYR A 2 -6.80 -8.54 11.56
N LYS A 3 -5.51 -8.16 11.44
CA LYS A 3 -4.81 -7.36 12.47
C LYS A 3 -3.84 -6.36 11.86
N ALA A 4 -3.64 -5.22 12.54
CA ALA A 4 -2.69 -4.19 12.14
C ALA A 4 -1.68 -3.94 13.25
N TYR A 5 -0.42 -3.69 12.87
CA TYR A 5 0.69 -3.54 13.78
C TYR A 5 1.46 -2.25 13.53
N GLU A 6 1.87 -1.58 14.61
CA GLU A 6 2.81 -0.46 14.57
C GLU A 6 4.21 -0.97 14.92
N LEU A 7 5.18 -0.71 14.03
CA LEU A 7 6.58 -1.04 14.23
C LEU A 7 7.39 0.25 14.36
N ASP A 8 8.12 0.40 15.47
CA ASP A 8 9.05 1.51 15.69
C ASP A 8 10.49 0.96 15.60
N PHE A 9 10.95 0.75 14.36
CA PHE A 9 12.31 0.30 14.06
C PHE A 9 13.00 1.29 13.14
N THR A 10 14.29 1.50 13.39
CA THR A 10 15.15 2.29 12.52
C THR A 10 15.92 1.40 11.54
N ASN A 11 16.56 2.02 10.53
CA ASN A 11 17.51 1.31 9.67
C ASN A 11 18.66 0.63 10.47
N ALA A 12 19.00 1.15 11.65
CA ALA A 12 20.00 0.53 12.54
C ALA A 12 19.48 -0.78 13.18
N ASP A 13 18.16 -0.89 13.39
CA ASP A 13 17.52 -2.09 13.92
C ASP A 13 17.45 -3.22 12.90
N LEU A 14 17.39 -2.90 11.62
CA LEU A 14 17.38 -3.87 10.53
C LEU A 14 18.66 -4.70 10.43
N ASN A 15 19.80 -4.19 10.90
CA ASN A 15 21.03 -4.99 10.97
C ASN A 15 20.86 -6.20 11.92
N ALA A 16 19.90 -6.14 12.86
CA ALA A 16 19.56 -7.27 13.73
C ALA A 16 18.49 -8.20 13.14
N PHE A 17 17.87 -7.82 12.02
CA PHE A 17 16.93 -8.62 11.24
C PHE A 17 17.60 -9.07 9.93
N SER A 18 18.83 -9.59 10.04
CA SER A 18 19.60 -10.04 8.89
C SER A 18 18.81 -11.09 8.10
N SER A 19 18.33 -10.71 6.91
CA SER A 19 17.97 -11.69 5.90
C SER A 19 19.24 -12.12 5.18
N SER A 20 19.38 -13.42 4.90
CA SER A 20 20.33 -13.93 3.92
C SER A 20 20.24 -13.14 2.61
N SER A 21 21.38 -12.99 1.93
CA SER A 21 21.41 -12.37 0.60
C SER A 21 20.46 -13.05 -0.38
N GLN A 22 20.21 -14.35 -0.21
CA GLN A 22 19.30 -15.12 -1.04
C GLN A 22 17.83 -14.70 -0.87
N SER A 23 17.34 -14.52 0.37
CA SER A 23 15.97 -14.05 0.62
C SER A 23 15.75 -12.62 0.13
N TYR A 24 16.73 -11.75 0.33
CA TYR A 24 16.67 -10.38 -0.18
C TYR A 24 16.58 -10.37 -1.71
N THR A 25 17.45 -11.12 -2.39
CA THR A 25 17.39 -11.27 -3.85
C THR A 25 16.07 -11.89 -4.31
N HIS A 26 15.50 -12.84 -3.58
CA HIS A 26 14.20 -13.40 -3.90
C HIS A 26 13.08 -12.34 -3.89
N VAL A 27 12.97 -11.57 -2.81
CA VAL A 27 11.93 -10.53 -2.67
C VAL A 27 12.12 -9.43 -3.71
N VAL A 28 13.36 -8.97 -3.95
CA VAL A 28 13.65 -7.98 -5.00
C VAL A 28 13.27 -8.52 -6.38
N ASN A 29 13.63 -9.77 -6.70
CA ASN A 29 13.25 -10.37 -7.99
C ASN A 29 11.73 -10.51 -8.14
N GLN A 30 11.00 -10.79 -7.06
CA GLN A 30 9.54 -10.86 -7.08
C GLN A 30 8.92 -9.48 -7.36
N ILE A 31 9.42 -8.44 -6.68
CA ILE A 31 9.02 -7.04 -6.93
C ILE A 31 9.31 -6.66 -8.38
N ASP A 32 10.54 -6.87 -8.84
CA ASP A 32 10.97 -6.57 -10.21
C ASP A 32 10.13 -7.33 -11.25
N HIS A 33 9.78 -8.58 -10.97
CA HIS A 33 8.92 -9.38 -11.85
C HIS A 33 7.51 -8.79 -11.94
N ASN A 34 6.91 -8.44 -10.80
CA ASN A 34 5.59 -7.82 -10.74
C ASN A 34 5.59 -6.48 -11.49
N GLN A 35 6.60 -5.62 -11.24
CA GLN A 35 6.79 -4.38 -11.99
C GLN A 35 6.89 -4.66 -13.49
N LYS A 36 7.84 -5.49 -13.94
CA LYS A 36 8.03 -5.79 -15.37
C LYS A 36 6.78 -6.36 -16.03
N SER A 37 6.02 -7.21 -15.33
CA SER A 37 4.76 -7.74 -15.85
C SER A 37 3.73 -6.64 -16.07
N ILE A 38 3.63 -5.70 -15.13
CA ILE A 38 2.74 -4.53 -15.24
C ILE A 38 3.25 -3.59 -16.34
N ASN A 39 4.55 -3.27 -16.36
CA ASN A 39 5.17 -2.42 -17.39
C ASN A 39 4.90 -2.95 -18.78
N LYS A 40 5.20 -4.23 -19.02
CA LYS A 40 5.00 -4.86 -20.32
C LYS A 40 3.53 -4.80 -20.75
N ARG A 41 2.61 -5.00 -19.80
CA ARG A 41 1.18 -4.88 -20.07
C ARG A 41 0.83 -3.45 -20.46
N ILE A 42 1.33 -2.46 -19.72
CA ILE A 42 1.14 -1.03 -19.97
C ILE A 42 1.78 -0.59 -21.30
N GLU A 43 2.99 -1.04 -21.61
CA GLU A 43 3.70 -0.76 -22.88
C GLU A 43 2.93 -1.30 -24.07
N ASN A 44 2.41 -2.53 -24.00
CA ASN A 44 1.52 -3.06 -25.04
C ASN A 44 0.25 -2.20 -25.23
N LEU A 45 -0.25 -1.59 -24.15
CA LEU A 45 -1.38 -0.65 -24.18
C LEU A 45 -0.98 0.76 -24.67
N PHE A 46 0.32 1.06 -24.82
CA PHE A 46 0.87 2.32 -25.36
C PHE A 46 1.24 2.24 -26.86
N GLU A 47 1.49 1.05 -27.39
CA GLU A 47 1.96 0.87 -28.78
C GLU A 47 0.83 0.90 -29.81
N SER A 48 -0.44 0.86 -29.39
CA SER A 48 -1.58 1.03 -30.29
C SER A 48 -1.85 2.52 -30.50
N GLU A 49 -2.14 3.00 -31.71
CA GLU A 49 -2.43 4.43 -31.97
C GLU A 49 -3.70 4.96 -31.24
N ASN A 50 -4.27 4.20 -30.32
CA ASN A 50 -5.54 4.42 -29.65
C ASN A 50 -5.56 3.91 -28.19
N ASP A 51 -4.49 4.13 -27.42
CA ASP A 51 -4.22 3.70 -26.02
C ASP A 51 -5.34 3.56 -24.97
N LEU A 52 -6.48 4.24 -25.11
CA LEU A 52 -7.62 4.10 -24.19
C LEU A 52 -8.82 3.40 -24.82
N VAL A 53 -8.69 2.94 -26.06
CA VAL A 53 -9.76 2.29 -26.82
C VAL A 53 -10.13 0.94 -26.23
N ASP A 54 -9.14 0.22 -25.71
CA ASP A 54 -9.37 -1.07 -25.05
C ASP A 54 -10.21 -0.92 -23.76
N TYR A 55 -10.26 0.30 -23.20
CA TYR A 55 -11.08 0.63 -22.03
C TYR A 55 -12.42 1.23 -22.39
N TYR A 56 -12.74 1.47 -23.67
CA TYR A 56 -14.08 1.95 -24.01
C TYR A 56 -15.08 0.80 -23.88
N SER A 57 -16.19 1.07 -23.20
CA SER A 57 -17.35 0.19 -23.24
C SER A 57 -17.75 -0.09 -24.70
N LYS A 58 -18.18 -1.33 -24.99
CA LYS A 58 -18.42 -1.81 -26.36
C LYS A 58 -19.38 -0.94 -27.19
N ASP A 59 -20.25 -0.17 -26.52
CA ASP A 59 -21.30 0.63 -27.16
C ASP A 59 -21.17 2.16 -26.92
N SER A 60 -20.09 2.64 -26.27
CA SER A 60 -19.92 4.09 -26.03
C SER A 60 -18.46 4.53 -25.82
N LYS A 61 -18.15 5.80 -26.08
CA LYS A 61 -16.85 6.44 -25.73
C LYS A 61 -16.71 6.70 -24.21
N ILE A 62 -17.25 5.81 -23.37
CA ILE A 62 -17.15 5.85 -21.91
C ILE A 62 -16.07 4.86 -21.50
N LEU A 63 -15.13 5.32 -20.68
CA LEU A 63 -14.07 4.48 -20.14
C LEU A 63 -14.61 3.59 -19.01
N ASP A 64 -14.24 2.32 -19.06
CA ASP A 64 -14.51 1.32 -18.03
C ASP A 64 -13.43 1.40 -16.94
N ALA A 65 -13.83 1.84 -15.76
CA ALA A 65 -12.94 2.00 -14.62
C ALA A 65 -12.39 0.66 -14.10
N ASP A 66 -13.19 -0.41 -14.18
CA ASP A 66 -12.81 -1.71 -13.62
C ASP A 66 -11.73 -2.37 -14.48
N GLU A 67 -11.82 -2.24 -15.80
CA GLU A 67 -10.76 -2.71 -16.71
C GLU A 67 -9.47 -1.89 -16.55
N ILE A 68 -9.56 -0.57 -16.33
CA ILE A 68 -8.39 0.26 -16.01
C ILE A 68 -7.76 -0.20 -14.69
N ILE A 69 -8.54 -0.37 -13.62
CA ILE A 69 -8.03 -0.83 -12.31
C ILE A 69 -7.35 -2.19 -12.44
N LYS A 70 -7.98 -3.13 -13.13
CA LYS A 70 -7.45 -4.49 -13.33
C LYS A 70 -6.10 -4.51 -14.05
N ASP A 71 -5.89 -3.59 -14.98
CA ASP A 71 -4.65 -3.53 -15.75
C ASP A 71 -3.54 -2.73 -15.05
N TRP A 72 -3.90 -1.60 -14.46
CA TRP A 72 -2.94 -0.64 -13.90
C TRP A 72 -2.65 -0.88 -12.41
N PHE A 73 -3.62 -1.42 -11.68
CA PHE A 73 -3.55 -1.67 -10.24
C PHE A 73 -3.99 -3.11 -9.92
N PRO A 74 -3.38 -4.14 -10.55
CA PRO A 74 -3.80 -5.51 -10.34
C PRO A 74 -3.61 -5.92 -8.89
N THR A 75 -4.57 -6.69 -8.36
CA THR A 75 -4.44 -7.34 -7.05
C THR A 75 -3.29 -8.34 -7.08
N ILE A 76 -2.39 -8.23 -6.10
CA ILE A 76 -1.25 -9.14 -5.94
C ILE A 76 -1.51 -9.98 -4.70
N LYS A 77 -1.35 -11.30 -4.85
CA LYS A 77 -1.47 -12.18 -3.69
C LYS A 77 -0.32 -11.91 -2.72
N ALA A 78 -0.66 -11.47 -1.52
CA ALA A 78 0.26 -11.26 -0.42
C ALA A 78 -0.40 -11.63 0.91
N ASP A 79 0.39 -12.07 1.88
CA ASP A 79 -0.08 -12.35 3.24
C ASP A 79 -0.13 -11.07 4.08
N ILE A 80 0.79 -10.15 3.82
CA ILE A 80 1.02 -8.92 4.60
C ILE A 80 1.01 -7.69 3.70
N PHE A 81 0.37 -6.61 4.15
CA PHE A 81 0.54 -5.26 3.60
C PHE A 81 1.57 -4.49 4.44
N ILE A 82 2.59 -3.89 3.82
CA ILE A 82 3.57 -3.04 4.50
C ILE A 82 3.30 -1.57 4.18
N SER A 83 2.74 -0.85 5.13
CA SER A 83 2.55 0.60 5.05
C SER A 83 3.83 1.32 5.50
N HIS A 84 4.35 2.23 4.68
CA HIS A 84 5.63 2.90 4.90
C HIS A 84 5.70 4.24 4.17
N SER A 85 6.57 5.15 4.63
CA SER A 85 6.88 6.35 3.85
C SER A 85 7.69 5.98 2.60
N HIS A 86 7.50 6.72 1.51
CA HIS A 86 8.28 6.52 0.28
C HIS A 86 9.80 6.57 0.53
N ALA A 87 10.26 7.38 1.49
CA ALA A 87 11.67 7.47 1.86
C ALA A 87 12.22 6.19 2.54
N ASP A 88 11.33 5.29 2.98
CA ASP A 88 11.64 4.07 3.71
C ASP A 88 11.49 2.80 2.86
N GLU A 89 11.38 2.91 1.53
CA GLU A 89 11.20 1.76 0.63
C GLU A 89 12.25 0.65 0.88
N LYS A 90 13.53 1.03 1.04
CA LYS A 90 14.61 0.06 1.35
C LYS A 90 14.40 -0.66 2.67
N LEU A 91 13.85 0.02 3.67
CA LEU A 91 13.52 -0.55 4.97
C LEU A 91 12.34 -1.53 4.83
N ALA A 92 11.31 -1.17 4.06
CA ALA A 92 10.19 -2.05 3.75
C ALA A 92 10.63 -3.34 3.03
N ILE A 93 11.49 -3.24 2.00
CA ILE A 93 11.99 -4.41 1.26
C ILE A 93 12.80 -5.34 2.16
N ARG A 94 13.64 -4.79 3.05
CA ARG A 94 14.41 -5.58 4.02
C ARG A 94 13.49 -6.29 5.02
N PHE A 95 12.47 -5.60 5.51
CA PHE A 95 11.51 -6.19 6.42
C PHE A 95 10.71 -7.32 5.74
N ALA A 96 10.26 -7.12 4.49
CA ALA A 96 9.65 -8.18 3.68
C ALA A 96 10.58 -9.38 3.47
N SER A 97 11.87 -9.13 3.24
CA SER A 97 12.88 -10.19 3.10
C SER A 97 13.05 -11.01 4.38
N TRP A 98 13.03 -10.34 5.54
CA TRP A 98 13.07 -11.00 6.84
C TRP A 98 11.80 -11.82 7.11
N LEU A 99 10.62 -11.30 6.76
CA LEU A 99 9.34 -12.02 6.87
C LEU A 99 9.34 -13.30 6.02
N PHE A 100 9.80 -13.20 4.77
CA PHE A 100 9.93 -14.34 3.87
C PHE A 100 10.92 -15.39 4.40
N GLU A 101 12.08 -14.95 4.89
CA GLU A 101 13.11 -15.87 5.37
C GLU A 101 12.69 -16.66 6.61
N ASN A 102 12.05 -15.99 7.56
CA ASN A 102 11.73 -16.61 8.85
C ASN A 102 10.39 -17.35 8.78
N PHE A 103 9.42 -16.82 8.02
CA PHE A 103 8.05 -17.30 8.07
C PHE A 103 7.51 -17.77 6.71
N GLY A 104 8.21 -17.51 5.61
CA GLY A 104 7.70 -17.78 4.25
C GLY A 104 6.50 -16.91 3.88
N LEU A 105 6.32 -15.77 4.56
CA LEU A 105 5.24 -14.83 4.31
C LEU A 105 5.61 -13.88 3.16
N THR A 106 4.66 -13.65 2.28
CA THR A 106 4.76 -12.69 1.19
C THR A 106 4.20 -11.34 1.61
N ALA A 107 4.85 -10.26 1.18
CA ALA A 107 4.46 -8.91 1.52
C ALA A 107 4.21 -8.06 0.28
N PHE A 108 3.14 -7.26 0.33
CA PHE A 108 2.87 -6.20 -0.63
C PHE A 108 3.47 -4.89 -0.15
N ILE A 109 4.22 -4.24 -1.04
CA ILE A 109 4.85 -2.92 -0.85
C ILE A 109 4.37 -2.06 -2.02
N ASP A 110 3.49 -1.11 -1.74
CA ASP A 110 2.77 -0.30 -2.74
C ASP A 110 3.72 0.53 -3.62
N SER A 111 4.70 1.19 -2.99
CA SER A 111 5.70 2.04 -3.64
C SER A 111 6.49 1.28 -4.72
N SER A 112 6.63 -0.02 -4.54
CA SER A 112 7.38 -0.88 -5.43
C SER A 112 6.53 -1.52 -6.53
N VAL A 113 5.23 -1.24 -6.65
CA VAL A 113 4.39 -1.88 -7.69
C VAL A 113 3.52 -0.92 -8.50
N TRP A 114 3.05 0.19 -7.95
CA TRP A 114 2.07 1.06 -8.60
C TRP A 114 2.58 2.46 -8.99
N GLY A 115 3.86 2.56 -9.33
CA GLY A 115 4.51 3.81 -9.80
C GLY A 115 3.86 4.45 -11.04
N TYR A 116 3.00 3.73 -11.77
CA TYR A 116 2.41 4.15 -13.04
C TYR A 116 1.15 5.01 -12.94
N SER A 117 0.61 5.31 -11.75
CA SER A 117 -0.61 6.12 -11.69
C SER A 117 -0.40 7.55 -12.23
N SER A 118 0.83 8.07 -12.15
CA SER A 118 1.23 9.31 -12.84
C SER A 118 1.13 9.19 -14.36
N ASP A 119 1.58 8.08 -14.93
CA ASP A 119 1.59 7.85 -16.37
C ASP A 119 0.16 7.63 -16.89
N LEU A 120 -0.68 6.89 -16.15
CA LEU A 120 -2.12 6.77 -16.45
C LEU A 120 -2.80 8.14 -16.47
N LEU A 121 -2.56 8.94 -15.44
CA LEU A 121 -3.14 10.27 -15.34
C LEU A 121 -2.69 11.16 -16.50
N LYS A 122 -1.40 11.13 -16.83
CA LYS A 122 -0.85 11.88 -17.95
C LYS A 122 -1.46 11.43 -19.29
N LYS A 123 -1.65 10.13 -19.53
CA LYS A 123 -2.34 9.62 -20.72
C LYS A 123 -3.76 10.18 -20.83
N ILE A 124 -4.54 10.07 -19.75
CA ILE A 124 -5.94 10.52 -19.72
C ILE A 124 -5.99 12.04 -19.91
N ASP A 125 -5.13 12.80 -19.23
CA ASP A 125 -5.02 14.25 -19.37
C ASP A 125 -4.66 14.65 -20.81
N GLN A 126 -3.71 13.96 -21.44
CA GLN A 126 -3.30 14.23 -22.82
C GLN A 126 -4.47 14.06 -23.80
N LYS A 127 -5.34 13.07 -23.59
CA LYS A 127 -6.46 12.79 -24.47
C LYS A 127 -7.68 13.70 -24.25
N TYR A 128 -8.00 14.02 -22.99
CA TYR A 128 -9.27 14.69 -22.65
C TYR A 128 -9.12 16.15 -22.20
N CYS A 129 -7.94 16.51 -21.68
CA CYS A 129 -7.70 17.80 -21.06
C CYS A 129 -6.77 18.70 -21.89
N TYR A 130 -5.89 18.13 -22.71
CA TYR A 130 -4.96 18.89 -23.54
C TYR A 130 -5.66 19.68 -24.66
N LYS A 131 -5.25 20.93 -24.85
CA LYS A 131 -5.74 21.83 -25.89
C LYS A 131 -4.62 22.09 -26.90
N GLU A 132 -4.72 21.48 -28.08
CA GLU A 132 -3.71 21.60 -29.15
C GLU A 132 -3.43 23.05 -29.55
N GLN A 133 -4.45 23.91 -29.59
CA GLN A 133 -4.31 25.30 -30.03
C GLN A 133 -3.47 26.14 -29.07
N THR A 134 -3.62 25.91 -27.76
CA THR A 134 -2.93 26.68 -26.72
C THR A 134 -1.72 25.96 -26.14
N LYS A 135 -1.54 24.67 -26.47
CA LYS A 135 -0.53 23.77 -25.90
C LYS A 135 -0.58 23.70 -24.37
N THR A 136 -1.77 23.80 -23.80
CA THR A 136 -2.02 23.78 -22.35
C THR A 136 -3.10 22.78 -21.98
N TYR A 137 -3.20 22.46 -20.69
CA TYR A 137 -4.27 21.62 -20.15
C TYR A 137 -5.43 22.47 -19.65
N ASP A 138 -6.65 21.98 -19.85
CA ASP A 138 -7.85 22.52 -19.22
C ASP A 138 -7.87 22.17 -17.72
N TYR A 139 -7.81 23.19 -16.86
CA TYR A 139 -7.75 23.01 -15.41
C TYR A 139 -8.96 22.26 -14.86
N ASP A 140 -10.17 22.62 -15.30
CA ASP A 140 -11.41 22.04 -14.76
C ASP A 140 -11.57 20.59 -15.17
N LYS A 141 -11.31 20.27 -16.44
CA LYS A 141 -11.32 18.87 -16.89
C LYS A 141 -10.26 18.05 -16.16
N ARG A 142 -9.10 18.64 -15.93
CA ARG A 142 -7.98 17.97 -15.28
C ARG A 142 -8.26 17.65 -13.81
N ASN A 143 -9.05 18.48 -13.11
CA ASN A 143 -9.54 18.14 -11.77
C ASN A 143 -10.42 16.88 -11.79
N VAL A 144 -11.23 16.68 -12.84
CA VAL A 144 -12.08 15.49 -13.00
C VAL A 144 -11.24 14.23 -13.26
N THR A 145 -10.33 14.27 -14.23
CA THR A 145 -9.47 13.12 -14.57
C THR A 145 -8.56 12.74 -13.40
N THR A 146 -7.97 13.73 -12.73
CA THR A 146 -7.18 13.56 -11.50
C THR A 146 -8.00 12.85 -10.42
N SER A 147 -9.26 13.24 -10.23
CA SER A 147 -10.13 12.62 -9.22
C SER A 147 -10.41 11.16 -9.53
N HIS A 148 -10.70 10.81 -10.80
CA HIS A 148 -10.96 9.44 -11.20
C HIS A 148 -9.75 8.51 -11.01
N VAL A 149 -8.57 8.92 -11.50
CA VAL A 149 -7.37 8.07 -11.41
C VAL A 149 -6.95 7.85 -9.96
N HIS A 150 -7.01 8.89 -9.12
CA HIS A 150 -6.68 8.72 -7.70
C HIS A 150 -7.72 7.88 -6.96
N MET A 151 -9.01 7.95 -7.33
CA MET A 151 -10.03 7.07 -6.76
C MET A 151 -9.78 5.61 -7.14
N MET A 152 -9.44 5.34 -8.40
CA MET A 152 -9.06 4.00 -8.86
C MET A 152 -7.88 3.43 -8.05
N LEU A 153 -6.82 4.22 -7.86
CA LEU A 153 -5.66 3.81 -7.05
C LEU A 153 -6.03 3.61 -5.57
N SER A 154 -6.78 4.53 -4.97
CA SER A 154 -7.21 4.44 -3.57
C SER A 154 -8.07 3.21 -3.32
N THR A 155 -9.03 2.93 -4.21
CA THR A 155 -9.84 1.71 -4.16
C THR A 155 -8.98 0.46 -4.30
N ALA A 156 -7.99 0.46 -5.20
CA ALA A 156 -7.07 -0.67 -5.34
C ALA A 156 -6.22 -0.90 -4.08
N LEU A 157 -5.69 0.16 -3.46
CA LEU A 157 -4.98 0.09 -2.17
C LEU A 157 -5.86 -0.48 -1.06
N ASN A 158 -7.10 0.00 -0.95
CA ASN A 158 -8.04 -0.49 0.06
C ASN A 158 -8.37 -1.97 -0.15
N ASN A 159 -8.58 -2.38 -1.39
CA ASN A 159 -8.80 -3.78 -1.74
C ASN A 159 -7.57 -4.65 -1.42
N MET A 160 -6.36 -4.15 -1.67
CA MET A 160 -5.13 -4.85 -1.27
C MET A 160 -5.05 -5.01 0.25
N ILE A 161 -5.29 -3.95 1.03
CA ILE A 161 -5.31 -4.03 2.50
C ILE A 161 -6.36 -5.04 2.97
N ASP A 162 -7.57 -5.03 2.41
CA ASP A 162 -8.61 -5.99 2.80
C ASP A 162 -8.22 -7.43 2.46
N SER A 163 -7.52 -7.64 1.33
CA SER A 163 -7.10 -8.95 0.85
C SER A 163 -5.96 -9.59 1.66
N THR A 164 -5.14 -8.80 2.36
CA THR A 164 -4.05 -9.32 3.20
C THR A 164 -4.56 -9.75 4.58
N GLU A 165 -3.85 -10.69 5.21
CA GLU A 165 -4.20 -11.14 6.56
C GLU A 165 -3.82 -10.07 7.60
N CYS A 166 -2.70 -9.37 7.39
CA CYS A 166 -2.23 -8.31 8.29
C CYS A 166 -1.74 -7.06 7.56
N LEU A 167 -1.69 -5.96 8.31
CA LEU A 167 -0.94 -4.75 7.96
C LEU A 167 0.17 -4.48 8.98
N PHE A 168 1.37 -4.16 8.50
CA PHE A 168 2.46 -3.66 9.32
C PHE A 168 2.80 -2.24 8.88
N PHE A 169 2.71 -1.30 9.81
CA PHE A 169 3.09 0.08 9.60
C PHE A 169 4.49 0.35 10.15
N LEU A 170 5.38 0.84 9.27
CA LEU A 170 6.74 1.25 9.64
C LEU A 170 6.71 2.68 10.16
N ASN A 171 6.54 2.84 11.47
CA ASN A 171 6.53 4.13 12.13
C ASN A 171 7.96 4.69 12.26
N THR A 172 8.40 5.40 11.22
CA THR A 172 9.67 6.11 11.18
C THR A 172 9.45 7.63 11.28
N PRO A 173 10.52 8.42 11.53
CA PRO A 173 10.45 9.89 11.40
C PRO A 173 10.07 10.41 10.01
N ASN A 174 10.20 9.58 8.96
CA ASN A 174 9.75 9.92 7.61
C ASN A 174 8.24 9.67 7.41
N SER A 175 7.62 8.88 8.29
CA SER A 175 6.22 8.47 8.23
C SER A 175 5.34 9.32 9.16
N ILE A 176 5.83 9.59 10.37
CA ILE A 176 5.14 10.38 11.39
C ILE A 176 5.97 11.58 11.79
N SER A 177 5.29 12.71 11.88
CA SER A 177 5.77 13.92 12.53
C SER A 177 5.02 14.15 13.84
N LEU A 178 5.70 14.76 14.81
CA LEU A 178 5.14 15.14 16.11
C LEU A 178 4.88 16.66 16.10
N SER A 179 3.73 17.09 16.61
CA SER A 179 3.51 18.52 16.88
C SER A 179 3.91 18.83 18.31
N ASN A 180 4.81 19.80 18.49
CA ASN A 180 5.26 20.30 19.80
C ASN A 180 4.23 21.23 20.47
N GLU A 181 2.94 20.87 20.43
CA GLU A 181 1.91 21.64 21.14
C GLU A 181 1.82 21.15 22.60
N ILE A 182 2.79 21.61 23.40
CA ILE A 182 2.92 21.83 24.87
C ILE A 182 2.24 20.86 25.88
N THR A 183 1.22 20.07 25.55
CA THR A 183 0.55 19.15 26.49
C THR A 183 -0.02 17.86 25.88
N ASN A 184 -0.10 17.70 24.55
CA ASN A 184 -0.55 16.46 23.91
C ASN A 184 0.31 16.15 22.67
N GLU A 185 1.10 15.08 22.71
CA GLU A 185 1.91 14.60 21.59
C GLU A 185 1.03 14.05 20.47
N GLN A 186 0.41 14.93 19.68
CA GLN A 186 -0.41 14.51 18.54
C GLN A 186 0.50 14.07 17.38
N LYS A 187 0.46 12.77 17.08
CA LYS A 187 1.08 12.18 15.88
C LYS A 187 0.32 12.61 14.62
N PHE A 188 1.04 12.94 13.56
CA PHE A 188 0.44 13.28 12.28
C PHE A 188 1.34 12.90 11.10
N THR A 189 0.79 12.85 9.90
CA THR A 189 1.55 12.66 8.67
C THR A 189 1.21 13.75 7.64
N TYR A 190 2.16 14.05 6.76
CA TYR A 190 1.93 14.85 5.57
C TYR A 190 1.62 13.99 4.34
N SER A 191 1.82 12.67 4.45
CA SER A 191 1.53 11.73 3.38
C SER A 191 0.05 11.38 3.41
N PRO A 192 -0.71 11.72 2.36
CA PRO A 192 -2.12 11.35 2.31
C PRO A 192 -2.34 9.85 2.10
N TRP A 193 -1.38 9.16 1.47
CA TRP A 193 -1.42 7.71 1.28
C TRP A 193 -1.26 6.98 2.61
N LEU A 194 -0.28 7.37 3.43
CA LEU A 194 -0.15 6.83 4.80
C LEU A 194 -1.41 7.07 5.62
N TYR A 195 -1.98 8.27 5.55
CA TYR A 195 -3.24 8.56 6.23
C TYR A 195 -4.38 7.63 5.75
N SER A 196 -4.54 7.46 4.44
CA SER A 196 -5.55 6.58 3.86
C SER A 196 -5.35 5.13 4.29
N GLU A 197 -4.13 4.59 4.17
CA GLU A 197 -3.82 3.21 4.53
C GLU A 197 -4.11 2.91 6.00
N LEU A 198 -3.68 3.78 6.91
CA LEU A 198 -3.89 3.62 8.35
C LEU A 198 -5.37 3.79 8.72
N THR A 199 -6.08 4.69 8.04
CA THR A 199 -7.52 4.86 8.21
C THR A 199 -8.27 3.62 7.73
N THR A 200 -7.95 3.12 6.54
CA THR A 200 -8.50 1.87 5.99
C THR A 200 -8.22 0.71 6.91
N ALA A 201 -6.99 0.57 7.41
CA ALA A 201 -6.63 -0.46 8.37
C ALA A 201 -7.51 -0.41 9.62
N SER A 202 -7.95 0.77 10.06
CA SER A 202 -8.80 0.94 11.24
C SER A 202 -10.26 0.61 10.97
N ILE A 203 -10.80 0.93 9.78
CA ILE A 203 -12.23 0.78 9.47
C ILE A 203 -12.59 -0.51 8.73
N VAL A 204 -11.64 -1.16 8.06
CA VAL A 204 -11.89 -2.39 7.31
C VAL A 204 -12.32 -3.51 8.26
N GLU A 205 -13.25 -4.35 7.80
CA GLU A 205 -13.73 -5.49 8.56
C GLU A 205 -12.57 -6.41 8.99
N LYS A 206 -12.56 -6.76 10.28
CA LYS A 206 -11.57 -7.67 10.87
C LYS A 206 -11.99 -9.12 10.63
N LYS A 207 -11.46 -9.74 9.58
CA LYS A 207 -11.78 -11.11 9.18
C LYS A 207 -10.85 -12.08 9.88
N ASN A 208 -11.38 -12.96 10.73
CA ASN A 208 -10.56 -14.02 11.33
C ASN A 208 -10.24 -15.08 10.27
N PRO A 209 -8.97 -15.25 9.89
CA PRO A 209 -8.59 -16.09 8.75
C PRO A 209 -8.75 -17.59 9.05
N ARG A 210 -9.09 -17.96 10.29
CA ARG A 210 -9.28 -19.34 10.76
C ARG A 210 -10.74 -19.65 11.13
N LEU A 211 -11.65 -18.68 11.00
CA LEU A 211 -13.09 -18.92 11.07
C LEU A 211 -13.65 -18.82 9.66
N GLU A 212 -14.29 -19.88 9.16
CA GLU A 212 -15.00 -19.79 7.89
C GLU A 212 -16.16 -18.79 8.03
N SER A 213 -16.10 -17.67 7.32
CA SER A 213 -17.26 -16.79 7.16
C SER A 213 -17.36 -16.21 5.75
N ASN A 214 -18.45 -16.65 5.12
CA ASN A 214 -19.14 -16.21 3.90
C ASN A 214 -18.87 -14.74 3.48
N PRO A 215 -18.48 -14.45 2.22
CA PRO A 215 -18.25 -13.08 1.78
C PRO A 215 -19.58 -12.39 1.48
N GLN A 216 -20.01 -11.47 2.33
CA GLN A 216 -20.97 -10.44 1.93
C GLN A 216 -20.34 -9.06 2.09
N MET A 217 -19.92 -8.51 0.95
CA MET A 217 -19.53 -7.12 0.77
C MET A 217 -20.75 -6.23 1.00
N SER A 218 -20.64 -5.23 1.88
CA SER A 218 -21.41 -4.01 1.79
C SER A 218 -20.45 -2.83 1.69
N THR A 219 -20.36 -2.27 0.49
CA THR A 219 -19.64 -1.01 0.23
C THR A 219 -20.62 0.13 0.40
N GLU A 220 -20.54 0.85 1.51
CA GLU A 220 -21.06 2.22 1.57
C GLU A 220 -20.12 3.11 2.38
N ASP A 221 -19.96 4.32 1.83
CA ASP A 221 -19.24 5.49 2.34
C ASP A 221 -17.70 5.48 2.34
N VAL A 222 -17.12 6.11 1.32
CA VAL A 222 -15.84 6.84 1.50
C VAL A 222 -15.90 8.20 0.80
N ARG A 223 -15.84 9.27 1.61
CA ARG A 223 -15.74 10.67 1.19
C ARG A 223 -14.33 11.01 0.69
N SER A 224 -14.32 11.88 -0.32
CA SER A 224 -13.22 12.73 -0.86
C SER A 224 -12.18 13.15 0.20
N ILE A 225 -10.87 13.17 -0.06
CA ILE A 225 -10.03 13.88 -1.06
C ILE A 225 -8.69 13.08 -1.19
N ILE A 226 -7.85 13.26 -2.22
CA ILE A 226 -6.41 13.66 -2.14
C ILE A 226 -5.47 13.24 -3.32
N LYS A 227 -4.71 14.27 -3.75
CA LYS A 227 -3.40 14.48 -4.43
C LYS A 227 -2.55 13.33 -5.00
N HIS A 228 -2.15 13.53 -6.25
CA HIS A 228 -0.93 14.16 -6.77
C HIS A 228 0.41 13.94 -6.05
N TYR A 229 1.32 13.28 -6.77
CA TYR A 229 2.70 12.99 -6.45
C TYR A 229 3.50 14.22 -6.01
N SER A 230 4.13 14.10 -4.84
CA SER A 230 5.08 15.06 -4.31
C SER A 230 6.39 15.02 -5.10
N SER A 231 6.49 15.92 -6.07
CA SER A 231 7.76 16.58 -6.39
C SER A 231 7.48 18.00 -6.85
N GLN A 232 8.09 18.96 -6.14
CA GLN A 232 8.11 20.42 -6.30
C GLN A 232 7.22 21.22 -5.32
N GLU A 233 7.78 22.34 -4.84
CA GLU A 233 7.54 23.03 -3.56
C GLU A 233 6.09 23.52 -3.25
N ASN A 234 5.85 23.68 -1.94
CA ASN A 234 4.94 24.65 -1.27
C ASN A 234 3.50 24.30 -0.81
N LEU A 235 3.08 23.04 -0.69
CA LEU A 235 1.86 22.74 0.10
C LEU A 235 1.95 21.47 0.95
N GLN A 236 2.06 21.66 2.26
CA GLN A 236 1.94 20.62 3.28
C GLN A 236 0.54 20.67 3.91
N ILE A 237 -0.14 19.52 3.97
CA ILE A 237 -1.41 19.34 4.68
C ILE A 237 -1.18 18.31 5.78
N LYS A 238 -1.47 18.68 7.02
CA LYS A 238 -1.33 17.81 8.21
C LYS A 238 -2.56 16.92 8.35
N TYR A 239 -2.34 15.61 8.48
CA TYR A 239 -3.37 14.62 8.83
C TYR A 239 -3.08 14.03 10.20
N SER A 240 -3.97 14.25 11.17
CA SER A 240 -3.85 13.63 12.49
C SER A 240 -4.03 12.12 12.40
N LEU A 241 -3.17 11.39 13.10
CA LEU A 241 -3.19 9.93 13.12
C LEU A 241 -3.79 9.43 14.43
N ASN A 242 -4.70 8.46 14.32
CA ASN A 242 -5.10 7.63 15.45
C ASN A 242 -4.50 6.24 15.26
N LEU A 243 -3.57 5.86 16.14
CA LEU A 243 -2.89 4.56 16.09
C LEU A 243 -3.38 3.61 17.20
N SER A 244 -4.44 3.96 17.94
CA SER A 244 -4.94 3.15 19.06
C SER A 244 -5.33 1.72 18.66
N GLU A 245 -5.76 1.54 17.41
CA GLU A 245 -6.19 0.26 16.86
C GLU A 245 -5.02 -0.60 16.36
N LEU A 246 -3.80 -0.05 16.31
CA LEU A 246 -2.60 -0.78 15.91
C LEU A 246 -1.94 -1.40 17.14
N THR A 247 -1.66 -2.69 17.09
CA THR A 247 -0.90 -3.35 18.14
C THR A 247 0.57 -2.98 17.99
N TYR A 248 1.14 -2.31 18.98
CA TYR A 248 2.57 -1.98 18.99
C TYR A 248 3.42 -3.25 19.16
N LEU A 249 4.40 -3.44 18.26
CA LEU A 249 5.35 -4.54 18.31
C LEU A 249 6.76 -4.04 18.52
N ARG A 250 7.40 -4.51 19.60
CA ARG A 250 8.81 -4.28 19.87
C ARG A 250 9.67 -5.28 19.10
N LYS A 251 10.95 -4.96 19.04
CA LYS A 251 11.98 -5.83 18.45
C LYS A 251 12.03 -7.20 19.13
N ALA A 252 11.83 -7.21 20.45
CA ALA A 252 11.78 -8.44 21.22
C ALA A 252 10.59 -9.33 20.83
N ASP A 253 9.44 -8.74 20.50
CA ASP A 253 8.25 -9.49 20.08
C ASP A 253 8.47 -10.15 18.72
N LEU A 254 9.10 -9.44 17.77
CA LEU A 254 9.49 -10.01 16.48
C LEU A 254 10.52 -11.15 16.62
N LYS A 255 11.53 -10.97 17.48
CA LYS A 255 12.51 -12.02 17.76
C LYS A 255 11.88 -13.24 18.40
N LYS A 256 10.99 -13.04 19.38
CA LYS A 256 10.24 -14.11 20.02
C LYS A 256 9.38 -14.85 19.00
N TRP A 257 8.66 -14.13 18.15
CA TRP A 257 7.88 -14.73 17.07
C TRP A 257 8.74 -15.60 16.15
N ALA A 258 9.92 -15.11 15.73
CA ALA A 258 10.85 -15.88 14.91
C ALA A 258 11.34 -17.15 15.62
N LEU A 259 11.68 -17.06 16.92
CA LEU A 259 12.10 -18.22 17.73
C LEU A 259 10.99 -19.25 17.88
N ASP A 260 9.77 -18.82 18.17
CA ASP A 260 8.62 -19.70 18.37
C ASP A 260 8.17 -20.38 17.05
N ALA A 261 8.47 -19.75 15.90
CA ALA A 261 8.12 -20.25 14.58
C ALA A 261 9.16 -21.21 13.97
N VAL A 262 10.34 -21.40 14.58
CA VAL A 262 11.45 -22.22 14.02
C VAL A 262 11.00 -23.64 13.65
N GLU A 263 10.21 -24.28 14.51
CA GLU A 263 9.74 -25.65 14.33
C GLU A 263 8.42 -25.74 13.52
N CYS A 264 7.88 -24.59 13.09
CA CYS A 264 6.61 -24.54 12.38
C CYS A 264 6.80 -24.62 10.86
N THR A 265 5.80 -25.18 10.17
CA THR A 265 5.75 -25.07 8.71
C THR A 265 5.57 -23.60 8.32
N LYS A 266 6.45 -23.09 7.46
CA LYS A 266 6.36 -21.75 6.89
C LYS A 266 5.03 -21.52 6.18
N GLY A 267 4.54 -20.28 6.22
CA GLY A 267 3.29 -19.83 5.62
C GLY A 267 2.43 -19.03 6.59
N SER A 268 1.20 -18.70 6.17
CA SER A 268 0.24 -17.88 6.92
C SER A 268 -0.01 -18.35 8.36
N ASN A 269 0.01 -19.65 8.63
CA ASN A 269 -0.17 -20.21 9.97
C ASN A 269 0.85 -19.70 11.00
N THR A 270 2.02 -19.23 10.57
CA THR A 270 2.99 -18.60 11.46
C THR A 270 2.45 -17.31 12.10
N LEU A 271 1.51 -16.61 11.46
CA LEU A 271 0.85 -15.42 12.02
C LEU A 271 0.02 -15.76 13.26
N ASP A 272 -0.51 -16.99 13.36
CA ASP A 272 -1.26 -17.44 14.54
C ASP A 272 -0.40 -17.42 15.80
N ILE A 273 0.91 -17.66 15.65
CA ILE A 273 1.91 -17.57 16.72
C ILE A 273 2.08 -16.11 17.15
N LEU A 274 2.17 -15.18 16.20
CA LEU A 274 2.25 -13.75 16.48
C LEU A 274 0.98 -13.25 17.20
N TYR A 275 -0.19 -13.73 16.80
CA TYR A 275 -1.46 -13.39 17.46
C TYR A 275 -1.46 -13.84 18.92
N LYS A 276 -1.05 -15.08 19.18
CA LYS A 276 -0.92 -15.59 20.55
C LYS A 276 0.08 -14.76 21.35
N ASN A 277 1.26 -14.50 20.80
CA ASN A 277 2.31 -13.76 21.48
C ASN A 277 1.90 -12.33 21.86
N THR A 278 1.06 -11.70 21.05
CA THR A 278 0.59 -10.31 21.27
C THR A 278 -0.61 -10.19 22.19
N ILE A 279 -1.32 -11.28 22.47
CA ILE A 279 -2.40 -11.29 23.46
C ILE A 279 -1.82 -11.23 24.89
N PHE A 280 -0.68 -11.89 25.13
CA PHE A 280 -0.07 -11.99 26.46
C PHE A 280 0.78 -10.78 26.88
N THR A 281 1.10 -9.86 25.96
CA THR A 281 1.91 -8.66 26.25
C THR A 281 1.09 -7.43 26.63
N ASN A 282 -0.23 -7.48 26.49
CA ASN A 282 -1.17 -6.39 26.82
C ASN A 282 -1.93 -6.61 28.16
N LEU A 283 -1.48 -7.58 28.98
CA LEU A 283 -1.91 -7.82 30.37
C LEU A 283 -0.78 -7.43 31.32
#